data_AF-A0A250B153-F1
#
_entry.id   AF-A0A250B153-F1
#
_cell.length_a   1.000
_cell.length_b   1.000
_cell.length_c   1.000
_cell.angle_alpha   90.00
_cell.angle_beta   90.00
_cell.angle_gamma   90.00
#
_symmetry.space_group_name_H-M   'P 1'
#
loop_
_entity.id
_entity.type
_entity.pdbx_description
1 polymer ?
#
loop_
_entity_poly.entity_id
_entity_poly.type
_entity_poly.pdbx_seq_one_letter_code
_entity_poly.pdbx_strand_id
1 'polypeptide(L)'
;MINIKYFTLVFLSLLMIPPSYGKRTTDITYNVQIESCQKKYGDDSDECFSDLKDKSDSAVTDAYNKKINEINSFNISKWKNGTEDQKNDMVKFFTDNQKKWLSYRNQYCQIVSTGAQDTHEYGEILLACFLNMNNARINEINMIHPDLSENSRSEP
;
A
#
# COMPACT_ATOMS: atom_id res chain seq x y z
N MET A 1 8.77 -23.38 -49.86
CA MET A 1 9.45 -22.10 -49.56
C MET A 1 8.64 -21.36 -48.51
N ILE A 2 9.06 -21.47 -47.25
CA ILE A 2 8.41 -20.81 -46.11
C ILE A 2 8.86 -19.35 -46.11
N ASN A 3 7.90 -18.43 -46.07
CA ASN A 3 8.10 -17.01 -46.30
C ASN A 3 8.76 -16.36 -45.06
N ILE A 4 10.08 -16.19 -45.10
CA ILE A 4 10.95 -15.76 -43.99
C ILE A 4 10.57 -14.38 -43.40
N LYS A 5 9.72 -13.59 -44.07
CA LYS A 5 9.31 -12.26 -43.60
C LYS A 5 8.30 -12.28 -42.45
N TYR A 6 7.56 -13.37 -42.24
CA TYR A 6 6.56 -13.46 -41.16
C TYR A 6 7.12 -13.97 -39.84
N PHE A 7 8.30 -14.60 -39.85
CA PHE A 7 8.87 -15.20 -38.65
C PHE A 7 9.53 -14.16 -37.72
N THR A 8 9.92 -12.99 -38.26
CA THR A 8 10.54 -11.91 -37.50
C THR A 8 9.56 -11.01 -36.76
N LEU A 9 8.25 -11.09 -37.05
CA LEU A 9 7.23 -10.20 -36.48
C LEU A 9 6.52 -10.75 -35.24
N VAL A 10 6.68 -12.05 -34.95
CA VAL A 10 6.02 -12.71 -33.82
C VAL A 10 6.92 -12.79 -32.57
N PHE A 11 8.23 -12.59 -32.72
CA PHE A 11 9.18 -12.71 -31.60
C PHE A 11 9.48 -11.39 -30.85
N LEU A 12 8.97 -10.24 -31.32
CA LEU A 12 9.28 -8.92 -30.73
C LEU A 12 8.20 -8.38 -29.77
N SER A 13 7.20 -9.19 -29.39
CA SER A 13 6.11 -8.79 -28.50
C SER A 13 6.25 -9.29 -27.05
N LEU A 14 7.34 -9.97 -26.70
CA LEU A 14 7.48 -10.71 -25.43
C LEU A 14 8.37 -10.06 -24.35
N LEU A 15 8.68 -8.76 -24.44
CA LEU A 15 9.56 -8.08 -23.47
C LEU A 15 8.98 -6.82 -22.82
N MET A 16 7.67 -6.76 -22.64
CA MET A 16 7.04 -5.75 -21.77
C MET A 16 6.32 -6.45 -20.62
N ILE A 17 7.06 -7.20 -19.81
CA ILE A 17 6.66 -7.41 -18.42
C ILE A 17 7.09 -6.12 -17.72
N PRO A 18 6.18 -5.18 -17.38
CA PRO A 18 6.55 -4.09 -16.51
C PRO A 18 7.08 -4.74 -15.24
N PRO A 19 8.31 -4.44 -14.82
CA PRO A 19 8.76 -4.98 -13.57
C PRO A 19 7.84 -4.43 -12.48
N SER A 20 7.00 -5.29 -11.90
CA SER A 20 6.28 -5.00 -10.67
C SER A 20 7.30 -5.00 -9.52
N TYR A 21 8.32 -4.16 -9.60
CA TYR A 21 9.06 -3.75 -8.44
C TYR A 21 8.12 -2.80 -7.71
N GLY A 22 7.40 -3.31 -6.72
CA GLY A 22 6.92 -2.46 -5.63
C GLY A 22 8.13 -1.72 -5.11
N LYS A 23 8.33 -0.48 -5.57
CA LYS A 23 9.49 0.34 -5.27
C LYS A 23 9.40 0.67 -3.78
N ARG A 24 9.97 -0.19 -2.95
CA ARG A 24 10.08 0.05 -1.51
C ARG A 24 10.80 1.39 -1.36
N THR A 25 10.22 2.32 -0.62
CA THR A 25 10.84 3.62 -0.39
C THR A 25 12.20 3.34 0.25
N THR A 26 13.28 3.80 -0.38
CA THR A 26 14.63 3.60 0.16
C THR A 26 14.89 4.51 1.35
N ASP A 27 14.07 5.55 1.48
CA ASP A 27 14.06 6.51 2.57
C ASP A 27 12.60 6.75 2.98
N ILE A 28 12.33 6.71 4.29
CA ILE A 28 11.00 6.93 4.85
C ILE A 28 10.68 8.43 5.00
N THR A 29 11.71 9.28 5.02
CA THR A 29 11.63 10.74 5.26
C THR A 29 11.42 11.56 3.99
N TYR A 30 11.47 10.92 2.81
CA TYR A 30 11.25 11.58 1.52
C TYR A 30 9.96 11.09 0.84
N ASN A 31 9.19 12.02 0.26
CA ASN A 31 8.05 11.68 -0.59
C ASN A 31 7.88 12.70 -1.74
N VAL A 32 7.83 12.21 -2.97
CA VAL A 32 7.75 13.04 -4.19
C VAL A 32 6.52 13.94 -4.25
N GLN A 33 5.43 13.59 -3.56
CA GLN A 33 4.22 14.41 -3.54
C GLN A 33 4.40 15.69 -2.71
N ILE A 34 5.22 15.64 -1.66
CA ILE A 34 5.56 16.81 -0.83
C ILE A 34 6.42 17.77 -1.65
N GLU A 35 7.45 17.27 -2.32
CA GLU A 35 8.27 18.06 -3.24
C GLU A 35 7.42 18.72 -4.34
N SER A 36 6.41 18.00 -4.83
CA SER A 36 5.47 18.53 -5.83
C SER A 36 4.60 19.67 -5.28
N CYS A 37 4.15 19.60 -4.02
CA CYS A 37 3.45 20.70 -3.36
C CYS A 37 4.37 21.91 -3.20
N GLN A 38 5.57 21.73 -2.63
CA GLN A 38 6.55 22.80 -2.40
C GLN A 38 6.95 23.51 -3.69
N LYS A 39 7.21 22.76 -4.77
CA LYS A 39 7.54 23.34 -6.07
C LYS A 39 6.43 24.20 -6.64
N LYS A 40 5.17 23.90 -6.33
CA LYS A 40 4.00 24.60 -6.86
C LYS A 40 3.59 25.79 -6.01
N TYR A 41 3.66 25.66 -4.69
CA TYR A 41 3.08 26.62 -3.74
C TYR A 41 4.11 27.30 -2.83
N GLY A 42 5.36 26.83 -2.80
CA GLY A 42 6.41 27.38 -1.94
C GLY A 42 6.02 27.28 -0.47
N ASP A 43 6.13 28.40 0.25
CA ASP A 43 5.79 28.52 1.67
C ASP A 43 4.29 28.34 1.94
N ASP A 44 3.41 28.48 0.94
CA ASP A 44 1.95 28.31 1.06
C ASP A 44 1.50 26.85 0.83
N SER A 45 2.37 25.87 1.07
CA SER A 45 2.10 24.44 0.79
C SER A 45 1.21 23.74 1.80
N ASP A 46 0.84 24.39 2.91
CA ASP A 46 0.13 23.79 4.03
C ASP A 46 -1.21 23.12 3.64
N GLU A 47 -2.01 23.77 2.79
CA GLU A 47 -3.27 23.19 2.30
C GLU A 47 -3.01 21.92 1.49
N CYS A 48 -2.00 21.96 0.61
CA CYS A 48 -1.58 20.80 -0.19
C CYS A 48 -1.10 19.65 0.70
N PHE A 49 -0.34 19.94 1.76
CA PHE A 49 0.11 18.95 2.74
C PHE A 49 -1.03 18.32 3.53
N SER A 50 -2.00 19.12 3.98
CA SER A 50 -3.21 18.61 4.64
C SER A 50 -3.98 17.68 3.71
N ASP A 51 -4.19 18.10 2.47
CA ASP A 51 -4.86 17.31 1.43
C ASP A 51 -4.17 15.97 1.17
N LEU A 52 -2.84 15.95 1.09
CA LEU A 52 -2.07 14.72 0.92
C LEU A 52 -2.26 13.78 2.11
N LYS A 53 -2.21 14.32 3.33
CA LYS A 53 -2.38 13.55 4.56
C LYS A 53 -3.77 12.91 4.60
N ASP A 54 -4.81 13.69 4.38
CA ASP A 54 -6.20 13.23 4.48
C ASP A 54 -6.51 12.18 3.41
N LYS A 55 -6.06 12.39 2.17
CA LYS A 55 -6.19 11.40 1.09
C LYS A 55 -5.49 10.09 1.44
N SER A 56 -4.29 10.17 2.00
CA SER A 56 -3.50 8.99 2.38
C SER A 56 -4.11 8.21 3.55
N ASP A 57 -4.59 8.92 4.58
CA ASP A 57 -5.27 8.29 5.73
C ASP A 57 -6.62 7.66 5.32
N SER A 58 -7.37 8.31 4.43
CA SER A 58 -8.58 7.73 3.84
C SER A 58 -8.25 6.45 3.06
N ALA A 59 -7.21 6.47 2.22
CA ALA A 59 -6.85 5.31 1.41
C ALA A 59 -6.51 4.06 2.25
N VAL A 60 -5.83 4.23 3.39
CA VAL A 60 -5.57 3.11 4.33
C VAL A 60 -6.88 2.62 4.96
N THR A 61 -7.77 3.53 5.34
CA THR A 61 -9.07 3.21 5.93
C THR A 61 -9.95 2.44 4.93
N ASP A 62 -9.97 2.89 3.67
CA ASP A 62 -10.72 2.26 2.59
C ASP A 62 -10.16 0.87 2.26
N ALA A 63 -8.83 0.72 2.20
CA ALA A 63 -8.19 -0.59 2.02
C ALA A 63 -8.55 -1.56 3.15
N TYR A 64 -8.51 -1.10 4.41
CA TYR A 64 -8.92 -1.89 5.56
C TYR A 64 -10.39 -2.32 5.48
N ASN A 65 -11.30 -1.36 5.23
CA ASN A 65 -12.74 -1.63 5.15
C ASN A 65 -13.07 -2.60 4.02
N LYS A 66 -12.44 -2.41 2.85
CA LYS A 66 -12.57 -3.31 1.70
C LYS A 66 -12.15 -4.73 2.08
N LYS A 67 -10.99 -4.89 2.72
CA LYS A 67 -10.47 -6.22 3.10
C LYS A 67 -11.32 -6.89 4.18
N ILE A 68 -11.79 -6.16 5.19
CA ILE A 68 -12.72 -6.70 6.20
C ILE A 68 -14.02 -7.18 5.53
N ASN A 69 -14.57 -6.40 4.61
CA ASN A 69 -15.76 -6.79 3.87
C ASN A 69 -15.54 -8.03 2.99
N GLU A 70 -14.37 -8.12 2.35
CA GLU A 70 -13.97 -9.31 1.59
C GLU A 70 -13.89 -10.56 2.47
N ILE A 71 -13.24 -10.49 3.64
CA ILE A 71 -13.16 -11.62 4.59
C ILE A 71 -14.55 -12.02 5.08
N ASN A 72 -15.38 -11.04 5.46
CA ASN A 72 -16.72 -11.29 6.01
C ASN A 72 -17.67 -11.88 4.97
N SER A 73 -17.60 -11.43 3.72
CA SER A 73 -18.44 -11.91 2.61
C SER A 73 -17.93 -13.18 1.96
N PHE A 74 -16.73 -13.66 2.33
CA PHE A 74 -16.16 -14.87 1.76
C PHE A 74 -17.05 -16.09 2.06
N ASN A 75 -17.41 -16.82 1.00
CA ASN A 75 -18.21 -18.03 1.14
C ASN A 75 -17.32 -19.17 1.66
N ILE A 76 -17.48 -19.52 2.94
CA ILE A 76 -16.66 -20.53 3.61
C ILE A 76 -16.66 -21.90 2.91
N SER A 77 -17.73 -22.26 2.17
CA SER A 77 -17.75 -23.51 1.41
C SER A 77 -16.73 -23.58 0.27
N LYS A 78 -16.19 -22.42 -0.15
CA LYS A 78 -15.10 -22.33 -1.14
C LYS A 78 -13.71 -22.50 -0.49
N TRP A 79 -13.58 -22.31 0.82
CA TRP A 79 -12.32 -22.49 1.52
C TRP A 79 -12.11 -23.97 1.83
N LYS A 80 -11.28 -24.65 1.04
CA LYS A 80 -11.00 -26.07 1.26
C LYS A 80 -10.36 -26.27 2.65
N ASN A 81 -11.04 -27.00 3.52
CA ASN A 81 -10.71 -27.22 4.94
C ASN A 81 -10.77 -25.96 5.83
N GLY A 82 -11.39 -24.87 5.34
CA GLY A 82 -11.65 -23.67 6.13
C GLY A 82 -12.84 -23.85 7.07
N THR A 83 -12.80 -23.20 8.24
CA THR A 83 -13.91 -23.16 9.20
C THR A 83 -14.37 -21.72 9.46
N GLU A 84 -15.60 -21.58 9.93
CA GLU A 84 -16.12 -20.26 10.34
C GLU A 84 -15.29 -19.67 11.49
N ASP A 85 -14.77 -20.50 12.40
CA ASP A 85 -13.87 -20.07 13.47
C ASP A 85 -12.58 -19.46 12.91
N GLN A 86 -11.98 -20.07 11.88
CA GLN A 86 -10.79 -19.51 11.22
C GLN A 86 -11.09 -18.17 10.53
N LYS A 87 -12.27 -18.02 9.94
CA LYS A 87 -12.72 -16.73 9.38
C LYS A 87 -12.88 -15.67 10.47
N ASN A 88 -13.51 -16.02 11.59
CA ASN A 88 -13.68 -15.13 12.74
C ASN A 88 -12.33 -14.71 13.34
N ASP A 89 -11.39 -15.65 13.46
CA ASP A 89 -10.02 -15.38 13.88
C ASP A 89 -9.31 -14.41 12.94
N MET A 90 -9.46 -14.59 11.62
CA MET A 90 -8.88 -13.68 10.63
C MET A 90 -9.39 -12.25 10.80
N VAL A 91 -10.72 -12.07 10.96
CA VAL A 91 -11.33 -10.75 11.21
C VAL A 91 -10.81 -10.15 12.52
N LYS A 92 -10.77 -10.94 13.60
CA LYS A 92 -10.30 -10.51 14.91
C LYS A 92 -8.84 -10.07 14.84
N PHE A 93 -7.95 -10.92 14.33
CA PHE A 93 -6.52 -10.63 14.24
C PHE A 93 -6.23 -9.46 13.31
N PHE A 94 -6.93 -9.35 12.18
CA PHE A 94 -6.74 -8.23 11.26
C PHE A 94 -7.18 -6.90 11.88
N THR A 95 -8.33 -6.88 12.56
CA THR A 95 -8.82 -5.71 13.29
C THR A 95 -7.86 -5.27 14.39
N ASP A 96 -7.40 -6.21 15.23
CA ASP A 96 -6.46 -5.93 16.31
C ASP A 96 -5.10 -5.46 15.76
N ASN A 97 -4.63 -6.08 14.67
CA ASN A 97 -3.40 -5.70 14.00
C ASN A 97 -3.49 -4.28 13.42
N GLN A 98 -4.60 -3.90 12.79
CA GLN A 98 -4.77 -2.55 12.24
C GLN A 98 -4.69 -1.48 13.33
N LYS A 99 -5.33 -1.70 14.49
CA LYS A 99 -5.26 -0.78 15.63
C LYS A 99 -3.83 -0.62 16.15
N LYS A 100 -3.11 -1.73 16.31
CA LYS A 100 -1.71 -1.74 16.74
C LYS A 100 -0.80 -1.07 15.71
N TRP A 101 -1.06 -1.32 14.43
CA TRP A 101 -0.31 -0.72 13.34
C TRP A 101 -0.46 0.80 13.30
N LEU A 102 -1.65 1.36 13.54
CA LEU A 102 -1.85 2.81 13.64
C LEU A 102 -1.01 3.43 14.76
N SER A 103 -0.99 2.78 15.93
CA SER A 103 -0.16 3.21 17.06
C SER A 103 1.33 3.13 16.72
N TYR A 104 1.76 2.01 16.12
CA TYR A 104 3.13 1.81 15.66
C TYR A 104 3.55 2.87 14.64
N ARG A 105 2.75 3.12 13.60
CA ARG A 105 3.01 4.14 12.57
C ARG A 105 3.26 5.50 13.21
N ASN A 106 2.37 5.92 14.10
CA ASN A 106 2.47 7.22 14.74
C ASN A 106 3.77 7.34 15.57
N GLN A 107 4.08 6.33 16.39
CA GLN A 107 5.31 6.33 17.20
C GLN A 107 6.57 6.25 16.34
N TYR A 108 6.57 5.39 15.34
CA TYR A 108 7.69 5.22 14.42
C TYR A 108 7.98 6.52 13.66
N CYS A 109 6.96 7.19 13.13
CA CYS A 109 7.15 8.45 12.43
C CYS A 109 7.62 9.59 13.35
N GLN A 110 7.25 9.58 14.64
CA GLN A 110 7.83 10.50 15.63
C GLN A 110 9.32 10.23 15.87
N ILE A 111 9.73 8.96 16.00
CA ILE A 111 11.15 8.58 16.15
C ILE A 111 11.95 9.07 14.93
N VAL A 112 11.44 8.78 13.73
CA VAL A 112 12.06 9.15 12.46
C VAL A 112 12.22 10.67 12.34
N SER A 113 11.20 11.46 12.71
CA SER A 113 11.24 12.92 12.61
C SER A 113 11.94 13.63 13.76
N THR A 114 12.33 12.91 14.83
CA THR A 114 12.92 13.52 16.04
C THR A 114 14.18 14.33 15.72
N GLY A 115 15.03 13.84 14.81
CA GLY A 115 16.26 14.55 14.42
C GLY A 115 16.03 15.90 13.72
N ALA A 116 14.82 16.15 13.24
CA ALA A 116 14.42 17.39 12.58
C ALA A 116 13.54 18.28 13.48
N GLN A 117 13.30 17.90 14.74
CA GLN A 117 12.57 18.77 15.67
C GLN A 117 13.24 20.15 15.76
N ASP A 118 12.41 21.19 15.87
CA ASP A 118 12.81 22.60 15.86
C ASP A 118 13.43 23.12 14.55
N THR A 119 13.39 22.31 13.47
CA THR A 119 13.73 22.76 12.11
C THR A 119 12.49 23.03 11.27
N HIS A 120 12.65 23.81 10.20
CA HIS A 120 11.58 24.08 9.25
C HIS A 120 11.08 22.83 8.51
N GLU A 121 11.91 21.78 8.40
CA GLU A 121 11.62 20.55 7.66
C GLU A 121 10.83 19.51 8.49
N TYR A 122 10.64 19.74 9.80
CA TYR A 122 10.01 18.77 10.71
C TYR A 122 8.64 18.26 10.20
N GLY A 123 7.77 19.18 9.79
CA GLY A 123 6.43 18.86 9.32
C GLY A 123 6.44 18.01 8.06
N GLU A 124 7.35 18.32 7.13
CA GLU A 124 7.51 17.64 5.86
C GLU A 124 8.06 16.23 6.04
N ILE A 125 9.07 16.06 6.89
CA ILE A 125 9.65 14.75 7.23
C ILE A 125 8.62 13.86 7.91
N LEU A 126 7.85 14.42 8.86
CA LEU A 126 6.78 13.68 9.54
C LEU A 126 5.69 13.26 8.56
N LEU A 127 5.26 14.16 7.67
CA LEU A 127 4.27 13.87 6.64
C LEU A 127 4.78 12.81 5.65
N ALA A 128 6.03 12.91 5.20
CA ALA A 128 6.63 11.93 4.29
C ALA A 128 6.58 10.54 4.90
N CYS A 129 6.92 10.42 6.19
CA CYS A 129 6.83 9.15 6.90
C CYS A 129 5.40 8.61 6.93
N PHE A 130 4.40 9.44 7.24
CA PHE A 130 3.00 9.00 7.21
C PHE A 130 2.57 8.51 5.83
N LEU A 131 2.86 9.28 4.76
CA LEU A 131 2.50 8.92 3.39
C LEU A 131 3.12 7.59 2.98
N ASN A 132 4.40 7.39 3.28
CA ASN A 132 5.14 6.18 2.93
C ASN A 132 4.66 4.96 3.72
N MET A 133 4.45 5.10 5.04
CA MET A 133 3.92 4.04 5.89
C MET A 133 2.51 3.63 5.47
N ASN A 134 1.65 4.60 5.15
CA ASN A 134 0.29 4.37 4.66
C ASN A 134 0.30 3.57 3.36
N ASN A 135 1.14 3.96 2.39
CA ASN A 135 1.28 3.23 1.14
C ASN A 135 1.79 1.79 1.36
N ALA A 136 2.80 1.61 2.21
CA ALA A 136 3.30 0.28 2.57
C ALA A 136 2.19 -0.59 3.17
N ARG A 137 1.37 -0.02 4.06
CA ARG A 137 0.26 -0.74 4.69
C ARG A 137 -0.83 -1.13 3.71
N ILE A 138 -1.18 -0.27 2.76
CA ILE A 138 -2.15 -0.62 1.70
C ILE A 138 -1.65 -1.86 0.94
N ASN A 139 -0.35 -1.92 0.62
CA ASN A 139 0.23 -3.09 -0.04
C ASN A 139 0.15 -4.35 0.83
N GLU A 140 0.48 -4.25 2.12
CA GLU A 140 0.33 -5.38 3.07
C GLU A 140 -1.12 -5.87 3.15
N ILE A 141 -2.09 -4.96 3.26
CA ILE A 141 -3.51 -5.29 3.32
C ILE A 141 -3.95 -6.02 2.05
N ASN A 142 -3.51 -5.56 0.88
CA ASN A 142 -3.87 -6.16 -0.40
C ASN A 142 -3.33 -7.59 -0.57
N MET A 143 -2.25 -7.95 0.13
CA MET A 143 -1.66 -9.30 0.12
C MET A 143 -2.37 -10.30 1.04
N ILE A 144 -3.34 -9.86 1.84
CA ILE A 144 -4.12 -10.74 2.70
C ILE A 144 -5.19 -11.45 1.87
N HIS A 145 -5.18 -12.79 1.85
CA HIS A 145 -6.17 -13.60 1.12
C HIS A 145 -6.88 -14.57 2.08
N PRO A 146 -8.23 -14.60 2.10
CA PRO A 146 -8.99 -15.54 2.93
C PRO A 146 -8.76 -17.01 2.55
N ASP A 147 -8.56 -17.30 1.27
CA ASP A 147 -8.22 -18.62 0.77
C ASP A 147 -6.81 -18.63 0.15
N LEU A 148 -5.98 -19.56 0.60
CA LEU A 148 -4.62 -19.78 0.10
C LEU A 148 -4.52 -20.96 -0.87
N SER A 149 -5.64 -21.54 -1.30
CA SER A 149 -5.66 -22.62 -2.29
C SER A 149 -5.00 -22.20 -3.60
N GLU A 150 -4.44 -23.14 -4.36
CA GLU A 150 -3.74 -22.83 -5.63
C GLU A 150 -4.65 -22.13 -6.65
N ASN A 151 -5.97 -22.34 -6.56
CA ASN A 151 -6.96 -21.73 -7.44
C ASN A 151 -7.23 -20.24 -7.14
N SER A 152 -6.89 -19.73 -5.95
CA SER A 152 -7.10 -18.32 -5.58
C SER A 152 -5.95 -17.40 -5.99
N ARG A 153 -4.82 -17.96 -6.45
CA ARG A 153 -3.61 -17.20 -6.85
C ARG A 153 -3.49 -16.97 -8.36
N SER A 154 -4.43 -17.47 -9.15
CA SER A 154 -4.38 -17.45 -10.62
C SER A 154 -5.34 -16.47 -11.29
N GLU A 155 -6.13 -15.70 -10.54
CA GLU A 155 -6.94 -14.61 -11.12
C GLU A 155 -6.13 -13.30 -11.13
N PRO A 156 -5.92 -12.68 -12.32
CA PRO A 156 -5.20 -11.41 -12.46
C PRO A 156 -6.00 -10.20 -11.94
#